data_AF-A0A6N7BEI6-F1
#
_entry.id   AF-A0A6N7BEI6-F1
#
_cell.length_a   1.000
_cell.length_b   1.000
_cell.length_c   1.000
_cell.angle_alpha   90.00
_cell.angle_beta   90.00
_cell.angle_gamma   90.00
#
_symmetry.space_group_name_H-M   'P 1'
#
loop_
_entity.id
_entity.type
_entity.pdbx_description
1 polymer ?
#
loop_
_entity_poly.entity_id
_entity_poly.type
_entity_poly.pdbx_seq_one_letter_code
_entity_poly.pdbx_strand_id
1 'polypeptide(L)'
;MKMLVSIYLFSMFLLGCQKDPSDGNVVNTDSTALKLLYEYSTDIPEPSGLAYNSKTNTLFAVSDANSTVYEIDFSGGIKQSFTINSKDLEGIVFSANCDTMYVVDELNQMVAKYLSGGIKLSSFPVNVATDPKNSLEGITVDNNNHLFVLNEKSPSILLEFVNQKEIYRRELNYTSDCSDIFYDKALDCLWMISDESQKVVKLSKSGQSLAQYSLPFEKGEGITIVNDKIYIINDGNSKLYIFQKP
;
A
#
# COMPACT_ATOMS: atom_id res chain seq x y z
N MET A 1 41.82 9.38 64.49
CA MET A 1 41.25 9.70 63.16
C MET A 1 42.14 9.00 62.12
N LYS A 2 41.86 7.72 61.84
CA LYS A 2 41.48 7.16 60.52
C LYS A 2 42.41 7.66 59.38
N MET A 3 43.12 6.86 58.60
CA MET A 3 42.97 5.44 58.25
C MET A 3 44.22 4.98 57.46
N LEU A 4 44.68 3.74 57.68
CA LEU A 4 45.66 3.05 56.82
C LEU A 4 45.09 2.95 55.39
N VAL A 5 45.88 3.29 54.38
CA VAL A 5 45.62 2.94 52.98
C VAL A 5 46.29 1.59 52.72
N SER A 6 45.49 0.52 52.71
CA SER A 6 45.92 -0.82 52.30
C SER A 6 45.79 -0.92 50.79
N ILE A 7 46.91 -1.11 50.10
CA ILE A 7 46.95 -1.41 48.66
C ILE A 7 46.49 -2.86 48.49
N TYR A 8 45.28 -3.05 47.95
CA TYR A 8 44.80 -4.35 47.48
C TYR A 8 44.87 -4.38 45.97
N LEU A 9 45.73 -5.27 45.48
CA LEU A 9 45.83 -5.70 44.09
C LEU A 9 44.56 -6.48 43.75
N PHE A 10 43.71 -5.97 42.86
CA PHE A 10 42.55 -6.71 42.36
C PHE A 10 42.79 -7.06 40.89
N SER A 11 43.09 -8.35 40.65
CA SER A 11 43.13 -8.92 39.31
C SER A 11 41.71 -8.94 38.76
N MET A 12 41.43 -8.09 37.78
CA MET A 12 40.13 -8.12 37.10
C MET A 12 40.17 -9.23 36.05
N PHE A 13 39.41 -10.29 36.34
CA PHE A 13 39.14 -11.40 35.44
C PHE A 13 38.50 -10.88 34.14
N LEU A 14 39.03 -11.38 33.02
CA LEU A 14 38.36 -11.32 31.72
C LEU A 14 37.07 -12.12 31.80
N LEU A 15 35.94 -11.44 32.00
CA LEU A 15 34.62 -11.99 31.70
C LEU A 15 34.26 -11.54 30.29
N GLY A 16 34.56 -12.42 29.33
CA GLY A 16 33.91 -12.39 28.03
C GLY A 16 32.43 -12.66 28.23
N CYS A 17 31.59 -11.67 27.97
CA CYS A 17 30.16 -11.92 27.85
C CYS A 17 29.92 -12.65 26.53
N GLN A 18 29.45 -13.89 26.69
CA GLN A 18 28.84 -14.70 25.65
C GLN A 18 27.74 -13.90 24.96
N LYS A 19 27.74 -13.97 23.64
CA LYS A 19 26.66 -13.48 22.80
C LYS A 19 25.44 -14.35 23.11
N ASP A 20 24.41 -13.76 23.72
CA ASP A 20 23.11 -14.41 23.87
C ASP A 20 22.57 -14.78 22.48
N PRO A 21 22.26 -16.06 22.22
CA PRO A 21 21.49 -16.45 21.05
C PRO A 21 20.04 -16.61 21.50
N SER A 22 19.26 -15.53 21.44
CA SER A 22 17.82 -15.66 21.54
C SER A 22 17.11 -14.74 20.56
N ASP A 23 16.72 -15.40 19.47
CA ASP A 23 15.38 -15.34 18.91
C ASP A 23 14.97 -14.02 18.22
N GLY A 24 15.57 -13.81 17.06
CA GLY A 24 14.82 -13.36 15.91
C GLY A 24 15.00 -14.42 14.84
N ASN A 25 14.03 -15.34 14.70
CA ASN A 25 13.86 -16.02 13.43
C ASN A 25 13.67 -14.93 12.38
N VAL A 26 14.75 -14.55 11.71
CA VAL A 26 14.67 -14.01 10.35
C VAL A 26 14.10 -15.17 9.56
N VAL A 27 12.78 -15.25 9.50
CA VAL A 27 12.10 -16.11 8.54
C VAL A 27 12.55 -15.54 7.21
N ASN A 28 13.54 -16.20 6.62
CA ASN A 28 13.88 -16.02 5.23
C ASN A 28 12.65 -16.54 4.49
N THR A 29 11.65 -15.67 4.29
CA THR A 29 10.48 -16.00 3.51
C THR A 29 10.96 -16.02 2.07
N ASP A 30 11.38 -17.19 1.60
CA ASP A 30 11.52 -17.42 0.16
C ASP A 30 10.20 -16.98 -0.49
N SER A 31 10.25 -15.84 -1.17
CA SER A 31 9.08 -15.21 -1.77
C SER A 31 8.60 -16.12 -2.89
N THR A 32 7.38 -16.63 -2.78
CA THR A 32 6.80 -17.51 -3.81
C THR A 32 6.35 -16.65 -4.98
N ALA A 33 6.80 -16.95 -6.20
CA ALA A 33 6.38 -16.18 -7.37
C ALA A 33 4.87 -16.30 -7.62
N LEU A 34 4.20 -15.18 -7.91
CA LEU A 34 2.80 -15.22 -8.35
C LEU A 34 2.69 -15.87 -9.73
N LYS A 35 1.65 -16.68 -9.94
CA LYS A 35 1.38 -17.30 -11.23
C LYS A 35 0.66 -16.31 -12.16
N LEU A 36 1.38 -15.77 -13.14
CA LEU A 36 0.81 -14.92 -14.19
C LEU A 36 -0.23 -15.72 -15.01
N LEU A 37 -1.38 -15.09 -15.26
CA LEU A 37 -2.46 -15.63 -16.10
C LEU A 37 -2.58 -14.87 -17.41
N TYR A 38 -2.59 -13.54 -17.34
CA TYR A 38 -2.75 -12.66 -18.50
C TYR A 38 -1.96 -11.36 -18.33
N GLU A 39 -1.60 -10.75 -19.46
CA GLU A 39 -1.12 -9.39 -19.55
C GLU A 39 -1.86 -8.66 -20.67
N TYR A 40 -2.24 -7.41 -20.43
CA TYR A 40 -2.91 -6.55 -21.41
C TYR A 40 -2.28 -5.17 -21.40
N SER A 41 -2.14 -4.56 -22.57
CA SER A 41 -1.80 -3.12 -22.65
C SER A 41 -3.02 -2.28 -22.31
N THR A 42 -2.79 -1.13 -21.70
CA THR A 42 -3.78 -0.09 -21.46
C THR A 42 -3.31 1.22 -22.14
N ASP A 43 -4.26 2.07 -22.51
CA ASP A 43 -3.94 3.42 -23.02
C ASP A 43 -3.93 4.48 -21.89
N ILE A 44 -3.76 4.05 -20.63
CA ILE A 44 -3.70 4.94 -19.48
C ILE A 44 -2.26 5.43 -19.32
N PRO A 45 -2.00 6.76 -19.38
CA PRO A 45 -0.68 7.31 -19.12
C PRO A 45 -0.40 7.30 -17.62
N GLU A 46 0.82 6.94 -17.23
CA GLU A 46 1.30 6.93 -15.84
C GLU A 46 0.23 6.41 -14.84
N PRO A 47 -0.24 5.16 -14.99
CA PRO A 47 -1.26 4.62 -14.11
C PRO A 47 -0.71 4.36 -12.71
N SER A 48 -1.42 4.85 -11.69
CA SER A 48 -1.12 4.61 -10.28
C SER A 48 -2.13 3.62 -9.68
N GLY A 49 -2.95 4.00 -8.70
CA GLY A 49 -3.86 3.13 -7.97
C GLY A 49 -4.96 2.45 -8.80
N LEU A 50 -5.42 1.28 -8.33
CA LEU A 50 -6.41 0.44 -9.01
C LEU A 50 -7.51 -0.06 -8.07
N ALA A 51 -8.77 0.14 -8.43
CA ALA A 51 -9.93 -0.29 -7.64
C ALA A 51 -10.95 -1.09 -8.45
N TYR A 52 -11.57 -2.08 -7.82
CA TYR A 52 -12.75 -2.75 -8.37
C TYR A 52 -14.05 -2.03 -7.96
N ASN A 53 -14.94 -1.83 -8.92
CA ASN A 53 -16.30 -1.33 -8.69
C ASN A 53 -17.32 -2.45 -8.91
N SER A 54 -17.95 -2.91 -7.83
CA SER A 54 -18.92 -4.02 -7.88
C SER A 54 -20.26 -3.67 -8.51
N LYS A 55 -20.62 -2.38 -8.60
CA LYS A 55 -21.87 -1.94 -9.25
C LYS A 55 -21.78 -2.01 -10.78
N THR A 56 -20.65 -1.59 -11.34
CA THR A 56 -20.40 -1.59 -12.79
C THR A 56 -19.71 -2.87 -13.25
N ASN A 57 -19.21 -3.67 -12.31
CA ASN A 57 -18.39 -4.85 -12.53
C ASN A 57 -17.18 -4.56 -13.44
N THR A 58 -16.47 -3.49 -13.10
CA THR A 58 -15.31 -2.97 -13.84
C THR A 58 -14.21 -2.53 -12.90
N LEU A 59 -13.04 -2.24 -13.46
CA LEU A 59 -11.91 -1.67 -12.74
C LEU A 59 -11.88 -0.16 -12.96
N PHE A 60 -11.31 0.55 -12.01
CA PHE A 60 -11.02 1.97 -12.09
C PHE A 60 -9.56 2.18 -11.76
N ALA A 61 -8.83 2.86 -12.64
CA ALA A 61 -7.46 3.27 -12.41
C ALA A 61 -7.39 4.80 -12.40
N VAL A 62 -6.41 5.33 -11.69
CA VAL A 62 -6.08 6.75 -11.72
C VAL A 62 -4.77 6.99 -12.44
N SER A 63 -4.59 8.23 -12.91
CA SER A 63 -3.40 8.70 -13.64
C SER A 63 -2.93 10.00 -13.00
N ASP A 64 -1.69 10.01 -12.53
CA ASP A 64 -1.00 11.19 -12.01
C ASP A 64 -0.59 12.14 -13.15
N ALA A 65 -0.28 11.62 -14.35
CA ALA A 65 0.06 12.42 -15.54
C ALA A 65 -0.99 13.48 -15.93
N ASN A 66 -2.27 13.23 -15.65
CA ASN A 66 -3.36 14.08 -16.13
C ASN A 66 -4.56 14.21 -15.18
N SER A 67 -4.45 13.71 -13.93
CA SER A 67 -5.51 13.76 -12.92
C SER A 67 -6.85 13.15 -13.37
N THR A 68 -6.78 12.09 -14.18
CA THR A 68 -7.95 11.41 -14.73
C THR A 68 -8.22 10.09 -14.03
N VAL A 69 -9.50 9.82 -13.80
CA VAL A 69 -10.00 8.51 -13.40
C VAL A 69 -10.51 7.79 -14.65
N TYR A 70 -9.99 6.60 -14.90
CA TYR A 70 -10.34 5.75 -16.02
C TYR A 70 -11.13 4.54 -15.53
N GLU A 71 -12.34 4.34 -16.05
CA GLU A 71 -13.03 3.06 -15.93
C GLU A 71 -12.58 2.14 -17.06
N ILE A 72 -12.06 0.98 -16.71
CA ILE A 72 -11.57 -0.04 -17.65
C ILE A 72 -12.28 -1.38 -17.45
N ASP A 73 -12.35 -2.18 -18.51
CA ASP A 73 -12.71 -3.59 -18.39
C ASP A 73 -11.55 -4.44 -17.84
N PHE A 74 -11.81 -5.73 -17.62
CA PHE A 74 -10.80 -6.66 -17.08
C PHE A 74 -9.66 -7.00 -18.06
N SER A 75 -9.68 -6.46 -19.28
CA SER A 75 -8.63 -6.55 -20.29
C SER A 75 -7.94 -5.20 -20.53
N GLY A 76 -8.14 -4.20 -19.66
CA GLY A 76 -7.50 -2.89 -19.77
C GLY A 76 -8.14 -1.93 -20.77
N GLY A 77 -9.24 -2.32 -21.42
CA GLY A 77 -9.94 -1.48 -22.37
C GLY A 77 -10.69 -0.33 -21.67
N ILE A 78 -10.39 0.92 -22.05
CA ILE A 78 -11.05 2.11 -21.49
C ILE A 78 -12.51 2.16 -21.94
N LYS A 79 -13.42 2.22 -20.97
CA LYS A 79 -14.86 2.37 -21.19
C LYS A 79 -15.32 3.81 -21.11
N GLN A 80 -14.80 4.55 -20.12
CA GLN A 80 -15.07 5.96 -19.91
C GLN A 80 -13.97 6.56 -19.01
N SER A 81 -13.89 7.89 -18.99
CA SER A 81 -13.00 8.59 -18.09
C SER A 81 -13.59 9.95 -17.69
N PHE A 82 -13.10 10.48 -16.57
CA PHE A 82 -13.42 11.83 -16.12
C PHE A 82 -12.24 12.40 -15.35
N THR A 83 -12.01 13.70 -15.48
CA THR A 83 -10.97 14.39 -14.73
C THR A 83 -11.49 14.77 -13.35
N ILE A 84 -10.58 14.77 -12.37
CA ILE A 84 -10.82 15.37 -11.07
C ILE A 84 -9.74 16.40 -10.78
N ASN A 85 -10.06 17.37 -9.92
CA ASN A 85 -9.06 18.33 -9.47
C ASN A 85 -8.18 17.67 -8.40
N SER A 86 -7.01 17.17 -8.81
CA SER A 86 -5.92 16.64 -8.00
C SER A 86 -4.61 17.31 -8.46
N LYS A 87 -3.57 17.30 -7.62
CA LYS A 87 -2.22 17.71 -8.03
C LYS A 87 -1.31 16.54 -8.38
N ASP A 88 -1.44 15.45 -7.63
CA ASP A 88 -0.83 14.13 -7.85
C ASP A 88 -1.86 13.12 -7.45
N LEU A 89 -2.23 12.17 -8.32
CA LEU A 89 -3.37 11.29 -8.07
C LEU A 89 -2.91 9.84 -7.97
N GLU A 90 -2.79 9.36 -6.73
CA GLU A 90 -2.16 8.07 -6.45
C GLU A 90 -3.15 6.94 -6.17
N GLY A 91 -3.72 6.90 -4.96
CA GLY A 91 -4.63 5.82 -4.56
C GLY A 91 -6.09 6.06 -4.97
N ILE A 92 -6.84 4.98 -5.21
CA ILE A 92 -8.30 5.00 -5.42
C ILE A 92 -8.97 3.81 -4.71
N VAL A 93 -10.13 4.04 -4.08
CA VAL A 93 -11.01 2.96 -3.61
C VAL A 93 -12.47 3.37 -3.62
N PHE A 94 -13.37 2.41 -3.82
CA PHE A 94 -14.80 2.60 -3.62
C PHE A 94 -15.25 2.14 -2.23
N SER A 95 -16.15 2.90 -1.62
CA SER A 95 -17.01 2.42 -0.53
C SER A 95 -17.64 1.05 -0.85
N ALA A 96 -18.01 0.29 0.18
CA ALA A 96 -18.54 -1.07 0.01
C ALA A 96 -19.79 -1.15 -0.89
N ASN A 97 -20.59 -0.09 -0.94
CA ASN A 97 -21.76 0.02 -1.80
C ASN A 97 -21.47 0.77 -3.11
N CYS A 98 -20.23 1.15 -3.38
CA CYS A 98 -19.76 1.91 -4.54
C CYS A 98 -20.57 3.21 -4.81
N ASP A 99 -21.04 3.92 -3.79
CA ASP A 99 -21.65 5.25 -3.95
C ASP A 99 -20.64 6.40 -3.83
N THR A 100 -19.57 6.14 -3.08
CA THR A 100 -18.49 7.08 -2.79
C THR A 100 -17.18 6.50 -3.28
N MET A 101 -16.44 7.31 -4.03
CA MET A 101 -15.06 7.07 -4.43
C MET A 101 -14.15 7.89 -3.51
N TYR A 102 -13.13 7.26 -2.96
CA TYR A 102 -12.05 7.89 -2.21
C TYR A 102 -10.81 7.88 -3.08
N VAL A 103 -10.08 8.99 -3.08
CA VAL A 103 -8.80 9.09 -3.76
C VAL A 103 -7.77 9.75 -2.85
N VAL A 104 -6.51 9.49 -3.11
CA VAL A 104 -5.37 10.14 -2.47
C VAL A 104 -4.81 11.21 -3.41
N ASP A 105 -4.56 12.40 -2.86
CA ASP A 105 -3.88 13.51 -3.54
C ASP A 105 -2.56 13.77 -2.81
N GLU A 106 -1.45 13.29 -3.38
CA GLU A 106 -0.15 13.19 -2.70
C GLU A 106 0.38 14.58 -2.33
N LEU A 107 0.56 15.46 -3.32
CA LEU A 107 1.12 16.80 -3.10
C LEU A 107 0.28 17.67 -2.17
N ASN A 108 -1.03 17.46 -2.11
CA ASN A 108 -1.90 18.16 -1.16
C ASN A 108 -2.05 17.42 0.19
N GLN A 109 -1.45 16.23 0.33
CA GLN A 109 -1.50 15.36 1.51
C GLN A 109 -2.92 15.17 2.04
N MET A 110 -3.84 14.78 1.17
CA MET A 110 -5.23 14.59 1.55
C MET A 110 -5.86 13.36 0.95
N VAL A 111 -6.87 12.87 1.65
CA VAL A 111 -7.88 11.98 1.07
C VAL A 111 -9.10 12.80 0.70
N ALA A 112 -9.55 12.65 -0.53
CA ALA A 112 -10.73 13.33 -1.05
C ALA A 112 -11.83 12.33 -1.41
N LYS A 113 -13.07 12.72 -1.18
CA LYS A 113 -14.27 11.93 -1.45
C LYS A 113 -14.98 12.51 -2.66
N TYR A 114 -15.45 11.65 -3.54
CA TYR A 114 -16.17 12.01 -4.76
C TYR A 114 -17.38 11.10 -4.95
N LEU A 115 -18.41 11.62 -5.62
CA LEU A 115 -19.41 10.77 -6.28
C LEU A 115 -18.79 10.13 -7.53
N SER A 116 -19.36 9.03 -8.01
CA SER A 116 -18.87 8.25 -9.15
C SER A 116 -18.77 9.01 -10.49
N GLY A 117 -19.29 10.25 -10.57
CA GLY A 117 -19.17 11.15 -11.73
C GLY A 117 -18.16 12.29 -11.55
N GLY A 118 -17.26 12.22 -10.57
CA GLY A 118 -16.20 13.22 -10.35
C GLY A 118 -16.62 14.45 -9.54
N ILE A 119 -17.81 14.44 -8.93
CA ILE A 119 -18.27 15.54 -8.06
C ILE A 119 -17.61 15.39 -6.68
N LYS A 120 -16.71 16.30 -6.30
CA LYS A 120 -16.07 16.32 -4.98
C LYS A 120 -17.11 16.59 -3.88
N LEU A 121 -17.11 15.75 -2.85
CA LEU A 121 -17.99 15.86 -1.68
C LEU A 121 -17.28 16.55 -0.51
N SER A 122 -16.10 16.05 -0.16
CA SER A 122 -15.29 16.57 0.95
C SER A 122 -13.84 16.09 0.81
N SER A 123 -12.95 16.59 1.65
CA SER A 123 -11.59 16.06 1.82
C SER A 123 -11.11 16.28 3.25
N PHE A 124 -10.14 15.51 3.67
CA PHE A 124 -9.47 15.66 4.97
C PHE A 124 -7.96 15.46 4.81
N PRO A 125 -7.14 16.20 5.57
CA PRO A 125 -5.69 16.06 5.51
C PRO A 125 -5.25 14.73 6.15
N VAL A 126 -4.19 14.16 5.61
CA VAL A 126 -3.51 12.99 6.17
C VAL A 126 -2.08 13.42 6.50
N ASN A 127 -1.76 13.51 7.79
CA ASN A 127 -0.48 14.05 8.23
C ASN A 127 0.59 12.94 8.25
N VAL A 128 1.41 12.90 7.21
CA VAL A 128 2.49 11.93 7.01
C VAL A 128 3.84 12.63 6.83
N ALA A 129 4.88 11.92 6.41
CA ALA A 129 6.27 12.35 6.51
C ALA A 129 6.59 13.68 5.80
N THR A 130 7.73 14.28 6.18
CA THR A 130 8.11 15.66 5.87
C THR A 130 8.47 15.96 4.41
N ASP A 131 8.62 14.95 3.56
CA ASP A 131 8.83 15.12 2.11
C ASP A 131 7.51 14.82 1.36
N PRO A 132 6.84 15.84 0.80
CA PRO A 132 5.57 15.66 0.10
C PRO A 132 5.64 14.79 -1.17
N LYS A 133 6.83 14.47 -1.68
CA LYS A 133 7.04 13.70 -2.92
C LYS A 133 7.28 12.19 -2.73
N ASN A 134 7.20 11.73 -1.49
CA ASN A 134 7.35 10.33 -1.10
C ASN A 134 6.25 9.99 -0.08
N SER A 135 5.10 10.62 -0.25
CA SER A 135 4.07 10.73 0.76
C SER A 135 2.92 9.77 0.50
N LEU A 136 1.69 10.25 0.33
CA LEU A 136 0.52 9.38 0.31
C LEU A 136 0.37 8.58 -0.96
N GLU A 137 0.05 7.30 -0.80
CA GLU A 137 -0.06 6.32 -1.89
C GLU A 137 -1.42 5.60 -1.83
N GLY A 138 -1.41 4.27 -1.94
CA GLY A 138 -2.57 3.41 -1.84
C GLY A 138 -3.55 3.73 -0.72
N ILE A 139 -4.81 3.47 -1.03
CA ILE A 139 -5.93 3.60 -0.10
C ILE A 139 -6.86 2.40 -0.25
N THR A 140 -7.37 1.90 0.86
CA THR A 140 -8.44 0.90 0.84
C THR A 140 -9.48 1.14 1.93
N VAL A 141 -10.59 0.42 1.87
CA VAL A 141 -11.69 0.53 2.84
C VAL A 141 -12.10 -0.86 3.33
N ASP A 142 -12.26 -1.01 4.63
CA ASP A 142 -12.70 -2.27 5.23
C ASP A 142 -14.23 -2.41 5.30
N ASN A 143 -14.69 -3.55 5.82
CA ASN A 143 -16.12 -3.82 6.02
C ASN A 143 -16.83 -2.86 7.00
N ASN A 144 -16.09 -2.14 7.83
CA ASN A 144 -16.62 -1.19 8.81
C ASN A 144 -16.53 0.26 8.30
N ASN A 145 -16.15 0.47 7.04
CA ASN A 145 -15.86 1.78 6.44
C ASN A 145 -14.66 2.50 7.09
N HIS A 146 -13.73 1.76 7.70
CA HIS A 146 -12.45 2.30 8.09
C HIS A 146 -11.58 2.43 6.84
N LEU A 147 -10.93 3.58 6.68
CA LEU A 147 -9.99 3.78 5.58
C LEU A 147 -8.59 3.38 6.05
N PHE A 148 -7.89 2.66 5.21
CA PHE A 148 -6.46 2.39 5.36
C PHE A 148 -5.73 3.17 4.28
N VAL A 149 -4.73 3.96 4.66
CA VAL A 149 -3.97 4.82 3.75
C VAL A 149 -2.49 4.54 3.95
N LEU A 150 -1.73 4.50 2.85
CA LEU A 150 -0.30 4.32 2.87
C LEU A 150 0.44 5.66 2.80
N ASN A 151 1.59 5.74 3.48
CA ASN A 151 2.69 6.64 3.11
C ASN A 151 3.77 5.78 2.45
N GLU A 152 4.22 6.15 1.25
CA GLU A 152 5.11 5.38 0.39
C GLU A 152 6.39 4.94 1.10
N LYS A 153 7.21 5.92 1.50
CA LYS A 153 8.56 5.72 2.02
C LYS A 153 9.05 6.90 2.86
N SER A 154 10.20 6.71 3.49
CA SER A 154 10.81 7.68 4.41
C SER A 154 9.91 8.20 5.55
N PRO A 155 9.17 7.35 6.29
CA PRO A 155 9.14 5.88 6.23
C PRO A 155 7.85 5.31 5.57
N SER A 156 7.85 4.03 5.19
CA SER A 156 6.61 3.36 4.76
C SER A 156 5.67 3.18 5.95
N ILE A 157 4.44 3.69 5.86
CA ILE A 157 3.49 3.70 6.98
C ILE A 157 2.11 3.23 6.53
N LEU A 158 1.49 2.34 7.31
CA LEU A 158 0.06 2.06 7.28
C LEU A 158 -0.67 2.93 8.31
N LEU A 159 -1.63 3.73 7.86
CA LEU A 159 -2.53 4.53 8.70
C LEU A 159 -3.95 3.98 8.62
N GLU A 160 -4.71 4.05 9.72
CA GLU A 160 -6.14 3.72 9.76
C GLU A 160 -6.96 4.93 10.22
N PHE A 161 -8.08 5.17 9.55
CA PHE A 161 -8.99 6.28 9.81
C PHE A 161 -10.41 5.81 10.06
N VAL A 162 -11.03 6.34 11.11
CA VAL A 162 -12.45 6.21 11.40
C VAL A 162 -13.08 7.59 11.43
N ASN A 163 -14.13 7.80 10.64
CA ASN A 163 -14.77 9.12 10.51
C ASN A 163 -13.78 10.25 10.22
N GLN A 164 -12.80 10.01 9.33
CA GLN A 164 -11.76 10.97 8.94
C GLN A 164 -10.77 11.35 10.06
N LYS A 165 -10.75 10.58 11.16
CA LYS A 165 -9.81 10.73 12.26
C LYS A 165 -8.86 9.54 12.27
N GLU A 166 -7.56 9.81 12.29
CA GLU A 166 -6.53 8.78 12.48
C GLU A 166 -6.73 8.10 13.84
N ILE A 167 -6.80 6.77 13.83
CA ILE A 167 -6.91 5.95 15.05
C ILE A 167 -5.73 4.99 15.21
N TYR A 168 -4.96 4.77 14.16
CA TYR A 168 -3.86 3.82 14.15
C TYR A 168 -2.80 4.22 13.13
N ARG A 169 -1.55 3.87 13.46
CA ARG A 169 -0.37 4.08 12.64
C ARG A 169 0.64 2.97 12.91
N ARG A 170 1.22 2.40 11.85
CA ARG A 170 2.33 1.46 11.95
C ARG A 170 3.33 1.67 10.81
N GLU A 171 4.60 1.74 11.15
CA GLU A 171 5.70 1.66 10.19
C GLU A 171 5.84 0.22 9.65
N LEU A 172 6.02 0.11 8.33
CA LEU A 172 6.20 -1.15 7.62
C LEU A 172 7.69 -1.28 7.26
N ASN A 173 8.32 -2.42 7.60
CA ASN A 173 9.78 -2.57 7.51
C ASN A 173 10.21 -3.85 6.74
N TYR A 174 9.32 -4.40 5.92
CA TYR A 174 9.54 -5.62 5.13
C TYR A 174 9.57 -5.36 3.62
N THR A 175 9.37 -4.11 3.18
CA THR A 175 9.56 -3.59 1.81
C THR A 175 10.30 -2.25 1.89
N SER A 176 10.89 -1.82 0.77
CA SER A 176 11.55 -0.50 0.65
C SER A 176 10.55 0.65 0.51
N ASP A 177 9.37 0.35 -0.01
CA ASP A 177 8.27 1.25 -0.37
C ASP A 177 6.92 0.53 -0.26
N CYS A 178 5.83 1.25 -0.50
CA CYS A 178 4.50 0.67 -0.69
C CYS A 178 3.63 1.54 -1.61
N SER A 179 3.28 1.00 -2.78
CA SER A 179 2.57 1.74 -3.84
C SER A 179 1.05 1.67 -3.72
N ASP A 180 0.47 0.50 -3.45
CA ASP A 180 -0.99 0.38 -3.30
C ASP A 180 -1.43 -0.72 -2.33
N ILE A 181 -2.68 -0.67 -1.90
CA ILE A 181 -3.26 -1.57 -0.91
C ILE A 181 -4.71 -1.94 -1.23
N PHE A 182 -5.06 -3.19 -0.97
CA PHE A 182 -6.39 -3.74 -1.15
C PHE A 182 -6.84 -4.50 0.10
N TYR A 183 -8.06 -4.24 0.57
CA TYR A 183 -8.69 -5.02 1.63
C TYR A 183 -9.48 -6.21 1.06
N ASP A 184 -9.07 -7.41 1.45
CA ASP A 184 -9.75 -8.66 1.14
C ASP A 184 -10.81 -8.97 2.20
N LYS A 185 -12.06 -8.63 1.86
CA LYS A 185 -13.23 -8.86 2.70
C LYS A 185 -13.42 -10.32 3.11
N ALA A 186 -13.08 -11.28 2.26
CA ALA A 186 -13.34 -12.70 2.54
C ALA A 186 -12.35 -13.25 3.57
N LEU A 187 -11.12 -12.76 3.56
CA LEU A 187 -10.05 -13.22 4.44
C LEU A 187 -9.76 -12.26 5.61
N ASP A 188 -10.45 -11.12 5.67
CA ASP A 188 -10.24 -10.04 6.64
C ASP A 188 -8.75 -9.64 6.74
N CYS A 189 -8.12 -9.45 5.59
CA CYS A 189 -6.70 -9.16 5.48
C CYS A 189 -6.43 -8.05 4.44
N LEU A 190 -5.22 -7.52 4.43
CA LEU A 190 -4.78 -6.54 3.43
C LEU A 190 -3.82 -7.22 2.45
N TRP A 191 -3.79 -6.71 1.22
CA TRP A 191 -2.82 -7.06 0.19
C TRP A 191 -2.16 -5.77 -0.27
N MET A 192 -0.85 -5.68 -0.14
CA MET A 192 -0.06 -4.49 -0.46
C MET A 192 0.87 -4.83 -1.62
N ILE A 193 1.09 -3.90 -2.54
CA ILE A 193 2.12 -4.00 -3.57
C ILE A 193 3.25 -3.02 -3.28
N SER A 194 4.46 -3.40 -3.67
CA SER A 194 5.68 -2.59 -3.56
C SER A 194 6.41 -2.67 -4.89
N ASP A 195 6.60 -1.50 -5.50
CA ASP A 195 7.40 -1.26 -6.69
C ASP A 195 8.85 -1.68 -6.41
N GLU A 196 9.50 -1.00 -5.46
CA GLU A 196 10.96 -1.05 -5.33
C GLU A 196 11.43 -2.43 -4.83
N SER A 197 10.51 -3.18 -4.21
CA SER A 197 10.78 -4.54 -3.74
C SER A 197 10.20 -5.64 -4.61
N GLN A 198 9.56 -5.30 -5.74
CA GLN A 198 8.99 -6.22 -6.74
C GLN A 198 8.16 -7.34 -6.12
N LYS A 199 7.23 -7.00 -5.21
CA LYS A 199 6.44 -8.01 -4.50
C LYS A 199 5.04 -7.55 -4.13
N VAL A 200 4.17 -8.55 -3.95
CA VAL A 200 2.91 -8.42 -3.24
C VAL A 200 3.06 -9.01 -1.85
N VAL A 201 2.60 -8.30 -0.83
CA VAL A 201 2.62 -8.71 0.57
C VAL A 201 1.21 -8.86 1.10
N LYS A 202 0.87 -10.05 1.60
CA LYS A 202 -0.36 -10.26 2.37
C LYS A 202 -0.12 -9.85 3.81
N LEU A 203 -0.96 -8.98 4.35
CA LEU A 203 -0.84 -8.43 5.70
C LEU A 203 -2.07 -8.75 6.55
N SER A 204 -1.88 -8.85 7.86
CA SER A 204 -3.01 -8.69 8.79
C SER A 204 -3.53 -7.25 8.73
N LYS A 205 -4.75 -7.01 9.18
CA LYS A 205 -5.28 -5.63 9.28
C LYS A 205 -4.43 -4.67 10.11
N SER A 206 -3.64 -5.19 11.04
CA SER A 206 -2.70 -4.38 11.81
C SER A 206 -1.44 -4.01 11.04
N GLY A 207 -1.20 -4.58 9.85
CA GLY A 207 0.03 -4.42 9.08
C GLY A 207 1.16 -5.38 9.49
N GLN A 208 0.84 -6.60 9.96
CA GLN A 208 1.87 -7.66 10.11
C GLN A 208 1.99 -8.43 8.79
N SER A 209 3.20 -8.66 8.30
CA SER A 209 3.43 -9.51 7.12
C SER A 209 3.02 -10.96 7.43
N LEU A 210 2.13 -11.51 6.61
CA LEU A 210 1.63 -12.89 6.69
C LEU A 210 2.22 -13.78 5.59
N ALA A 211 2.44 -13.22 4.39
CA ALA A 211 3.07 -13.89 3.25
C ALA A 211 3.61 -12.84 2.26
N GLN A 212 4.61 -13.23 1.48
CA GLN A 212 5.23 -12.41 0.43
C GLN A 212 5.31 -13.20 -0.87
N TYR A 213 5.01 -12.54 -1.97
CA TYR A 213 5.02 -13.12 -3.31
C TYR A 213 5.76 -12.23 -4.30
N SER A 214 6.70 -12.79 -5.05
CA SER A 214 7.52 -12.01 -5.99
C SER A 214 6.77 -11.74 -7.29
N LEU A 215 7.04 -10.56 -7.85
CA LEU A 215 6.58 -10.11 -9.15
C LEU A 215 7.73 -10.20 -10.16
N PRO A 216 7.43 -10.45 -11.45
CA PRO A 216 8.45 -10.52 -12.50
C PRO A 216 8.79 -9.15 -13.11
N PHE A 217 8.42 -8.04 -12.46
CA PHE A 217 8.57 -6.68 -12.95
C PHE A 217 8.71 -5.67 -11.80
N GLU A 218 9.26 -4.51 -12.12
CA GLU A 218 9.24 -3.27 -11.31
C GLU A 218 8.03 -2.40 -11.70
N LYS A 219 7.77 -1.31 -10.97
CA LYS A 219 6.71 -0.33 -11.28
C LYS A 219 5.29 -0.89 -11.29
N GLY A 220 5.03 -1.87 -10.42
CA GLY A 220 3.65 -2.26 -10.11
C GLY A 220 3.07 -1.30 -9.10
N GLU A 221 2.16 -0.43 -9.54
CA GLU A 221 1.65 0.65 -8.70
C GLU A 221 0.31 0.27 -8.08
N GLY A 222 -0.75 0.07 -8.87
CA GLY A 222 -2.08 -0.24 -8.35
C GLY A 222 -2.38 -1.74 -8.21
N ILE A 223 -3.12 -2.13 -7.15
CA ILE A 223 -3.53 -3.52 -6.90
C ILE A 223 -5.01 -3.64 -6.53
N THR A 224 -5.72 -4.59 -7.15
CA THR A 224 -7.04 -5.01 -6.68
C THR A 224 -7.27 -6.50 -6.85
N ILE A 225 -8.16 -7.09 -6.06
CA ILE A 225 -8.47 -8.52 -6.14
C ILE A 225 -9.95 -8.69 -6.46
N VAL A 226 -10.23 -9.44 -7.52
CA VAL A 226 -11.59 -9.80 -7.93
C VAL A 226 -11.66 -11.32 -8.02
N ASN A 227 -12.50 -11.91 -7.17
CA ASN A 227 -12.59 -13.36 -6.96
C ASN A 227 -11.23 -13.98 -6.60
N ASP A 228 -10.73 -14.89 -7.43
CA ASP A 228 -9.47 -15.62 -7.28
C ASP A 228 -8.32 -15.02 -8.11
N LYS A 229 -8.46 -13.77 -8.56
CA LYS A 229 -7.47 -13.08 -9.40
C LYS A 229 -6.99 -11.79 -8.76
N ILE A 230 -5.68 -11.58 -8.82
CA ILE A 230 -5.01 -10.34 -8.45
C ILE A 230 -4.77 -9.57 -9.75
N TYR A 231 -5.25 -8.34 -9.81
CA TYR A 231 -5.06 -7.40 -10.90
C TYR A 231 -4.04 -6.36 -10.43
N ILE A 232 -3.01 -6.13 -11.24
CA ILE A 232 -1.96 -5.15 -10.98
C ILE A 232 -1.80 -4.27 -12.20
N ILE A 233 -1.91 -2.95 -12.03
CA ILE A 233 -1.57 -2.01 -13.10
C ILE A 233 -0.13 -1.53 -12.91
N ASN A 234 0.58 -1.37 -14.02
CA ASN A 234 2.01 -1.06 -14.03
C ASN A 234 2.24 0.28 -14.70
N ASP A 235 2.85 1.22 -13.97
CA ASP A 235 3.17 2.56 -14.47
C ASP A 235 4.17 2.46 -15.64
N GLY A 236 5.33 1.84 -15.38
CA GLY A 236 6.48 1.86 -16.28
C GLY A 236 6.27 1.25 -17.67
N ASN A 237 5.18 0.51 -17.89
CA ASN A 237 4.83 -0.01 -19.22
C ASN A 237 3.33 0.06 -19.58
N SER A 238 2.52 0.73 -18.76
CA SER A 238 1.08 0.90 -18.95
C SER A 238 0.31 -0.41 -19.18
N LYS A 239 0.73 -1.52 -18.58
CA LYS A 239 0.05 -2.82 -18.68
C LYS A 239 -0.80 -3.14 -17.44
N LEU A 240 -1.87 -3.89 -17.67
CA LEU A 240 -2.64 -4.59 -16.66
C LEU A 240 -2.21 -6.07 -16.62
N TYR A 241 -1.66 -6.49 -15.50
CA TYR A 241 -1.27 -7.88 -15.23
C TYR A 241 -2.34 -8.57 -14.37
N ILE A 242 -2.58 -9.85 -14.67
CA ILE A 242 -3.54 -10.67 -13.94
C ILE A 242 -2.84 -11.92 -13.43
N PHE A 243 -2.82 -12.11 -12.12
CA PHE A 243 -2.23 -13.26 -11.46
C PHE A 243 -3.29 -14.12 -10.78
N GLN A 244 -3.00 -15.41 -10.63
CA GLN A 244 -3.77 -16.29 -9.76
C GLN A 244 -3.51 -15.88 -8.30
N LYS A 245 -4.59 -15.67 -7.54
CA LYS A 245 -4.52 -15.51 -6.09
C LYS A 245 -4.08 -16.85 -5.45
N PRO A 246 -3.02 -16.87 -4.62
CA PRO A 246 -2.51 -18.07 -3.96
C PRO A 246 -3.49 -18.72 -2.97
#